data_AF-A0A1I6M6R1-F1
#
_entry.id   AF-A0A1I6M6R1-F1
#
_cell.length_a   1.000
_cell.length_b   1.000
_cell.length_c   1.000
_cell.angle_alpha   90.00
_cell.angle_beta   90.00
_cell.angle_gamma   90.00
#
_symmetry.space_group_name_H-M   'P 1'
#
loop_
_entity.id
_entity.type
_entity.pdbx_description
1 polymer ?
#
loop_
_entity_poly.entity_id
_entity_poly.type
_entity_poly.pdbx_seq_one_letter_code
_entity_poly.pdbx_strand_id
1 'polypeptide(L)' 'MLDKLGMAGILGVLVMLAGIAIVAWQNLFLAAGLAFVVAGIGLIVYGMVTNLLSAFGLGGGGMGGMGGGLQ' A
#
# COMPACT_ATOMS: atom_id res chain seq x y z
N MET A 1 4.31 3.51 9.73
CA MET A 1 4.78 3.97 8.41
C MET A 1 4.20 5.33 8.00
N LEU A 2 3.35 5.96 8.81
CA LEU A 2 2.77 7.28 8.49
C LEU A 2 3.85 8.35 8.32
N ASP A 3 4.98 8.21 9.01
CA ASP A 3 6.17 9.07 8.87
C ASP A 3 6.91 8.91 7.53
N LYS A 4 6.69 7.80 6.81
CA LYS A 4 7.27 7.49 5.49
C LYS A 4 6.32 7.77 4.32
N LEU A 5 5.05 8.03 4.63
CA LEU A 5 3.97 8.18 3.65
C LEU A 5 3.98 9.58 2.99
N GLY A 6 4.74 10.52 3.54
CA GLY A 6 4.75 11.93 3.15
C GLY A 6 3.42 12.62 3.47
N MET A 7 3.38 13.95 3.44
CA MET A 7 2.11 14.69 3.62
C MET A 7 1.03 14.21 2.64
N ALA A 8 1.43 13.85 1.41
CA ALA A 8 0.51 13.45 0.36
C ALA A 8 -0.29 12.18 0.71
N GLY A 9 0.33 11.12 1.23
CA GLY A 9 -0.43 9.90 1.52
C GLY A 9 -1.20 9.97 2.83
N ILE A 10 -0.78 10.78 3.82
CA ILE A 10 -1.63 11.08 5.00
C ILE A 10 -2.89 11.83 4.54
N LEU A 11 -2.73 12.86 3.70
CA LEU A 11 -3.86 13.59 3.11
C LEU A 11 -4.76 12.65 2.29
N GLY A 12 -4.19 11.73 1.53
CA GLY A 12 -4.93 10.71 0.79
C GLY A 12 -5.80 9.82 1.67
N VAL A 13 -5.24 9.33 2.79
CA VAL A 13 -6.00 8.52 3.76
C VAL A 13 -7.11 9.34 4.41
N LEU A 14 -6.86 10.60 4.76
CA LEU A 14 -7.88 11.49 5.31
C LEU A 14 -9.03 11.74 4.32
N VAL A 15 -8.72 12.00 3.05
CA VAL A 15 -9.72 12.18 2.00
C VAL A 15 -10.52 10.90 1.77
N MET A 16 -9.86 9.74 1.76
CA MET A 16 -10.53 8.44 1.65
C MET A 16 -11.51 8.22 2.80
N LEU A 17 -11.08 8.44 4.04
CA LEU A 17 -11.93 8.29 5.23
C LEU A 17 -13.11 9.28 5.22
N ALA A 18 -12.87 10.53 4.79
CA ALA A 18 -13.92 11.53 4.64
C ALA A 18 -14.96 11.11 3.59
N GLY A 19 -14.52 10.59 2.44
CA GLY A 19 -15.41 10.07 1.40
C GLY A 19 -16.28 8.91 1.90
N ILE A 20 -15.69 7.95 2.61
CA ILE A 20 -16.42 6.82 3.20
C ILE A 20 -17.44 7.33 4.26
N ALA A 21 -17.05 8.29 5.10
CA ALA A 21 -17.94 8.87 6.11
C ALA A 21 -19.15 9.59 5.48
N ILE A 22 -18.95 10.31 4.38
CA ILE A 22 -20.03 10.98 3.64
C ILE A 22 -21.00 9.94 3.06
N VAL A 23 -20.49 8.85 2.46
CA VAL A 23 -21.35 7.79 1.91
C VAL A 23 -22.09 7.05 3.03
N ALA A 24 -21.45 6.84 4.18
CA ALA A 24 -22.05 6.17 5.33
C ALA A 24 -23.28 6.91 5.87
N TRP A 25 -23.33 8.25 5.74
CA TRP A 25 -24.52 9.03 6.10
C TRP A 25 -25.74 8.75 5.22
N GLN A 26 -25.55 8.31 3.98
CA GLN A 26 -26.63 7.99 3.06
C GLN A 26 -27.00 6.51 3.12
N ASN A 27 -26.00 5.63 3.08
CA ASN A 27 -26.24 4.19 3.11
C ASN A 27 -25.01 3.41 3.60
N LEU A 28 -25.17 2.76 4.76
CA LEU A 28 -24.11 1.99 5.40
C LEU A 28 -23.63 0.79 4.56
N PHE A 29 -24.53 0.14 3.81
CA PHE A 29 -24.17 -0.99 2.95
C PHE A 29 -23.32 -0.55 1.76
N LEU A 30 -23.63 0.61 1.14
CA LEU A 30 -22.80 1.17 0.07
C LEU A 30 -21.42 1.58 0.59
N ALA A 31 -21.36 2.20 1.77
CA ALA A 31 -20.09 2.59 2.38
C ALA A 31 -19.20 1.36 2.65
N ALA A 32 -19.77 0.27 3.17
CA ALA A 32 -19.05 -0.99 3.39
C ALA A 32 -18.52 -1.57 2.06
N GLY A 33 -19.34 -1.57 1.01
CA GLY A 33 -18.93 -2.03 -0.32
C GLY A 33 -17.78 -1.19 -0.89
N LEU A 34 -17.87 0.13 -0.81
CA LEU A 34 -16.80 1.03 -1.27
C LEU A 34 -15.52 0.86 -0.44
N ALA A 35 -15.62 0.73 0.88
CA ALA A 35 -14.47 0.48 1.74
C ALA A 35 -13.74 -0.82 1.33
N PHE A 36 -14.49 -1.87 1.00
CA PHE A 36 -13.93 -3.12 0.48
C PHE A 36 -13.22 -2.96 -0.86
N VAL A 37 -13.81 -2.19 -1.79
CA VAL A 37 -13.18 -1.89 -3.08
C VAL A 37 -11.84 -1.17 -2.87
N VAL A 38 -11.82 -0.13 -2.04
CA VAL A 38 -10.58 0.62 -1.79
C VAL A 38 -9.53 -0.23 -1.07
N ALA A 39 -9.94 -1.07 -0.11
CA ALA A 39 -9.05 -2.03 0.53
C ALA A 39 -8.43 -3.00 -0.49
N GLY A 40 -9.25 -3.52 -1.42
CA GLY A 40 -8.79 -4.38 -2.52
C GLY A 40 -7.77 -3.69 -3.43
N ILE A 41 -8.02 -2.44 -3.80
CA ILE A 41 -7.06 -1.63 -4.58
C ILE A 41 -5.75 -1.46 -3.81
N GLY A 42 -5.81 -1.19 -2.51
CA GLY A 42 -4.62 -1.10 -1.66
C GLY A 42 -3.78 -2.38 -1.67
N LEU A 43 -4.42 -3.55 -1.60
CA LEU A 43 -3.74 -4.85 -1.70
C LEU A 43 -3.12 -5.08 -3.07
N ILE A 44 -3.82 -4.72 -4.16
CA ILE A 44 -3.31 -4.83 -5.53
C ILE A 44 -2.06 -3.96 -5.68
N VAL A 45 -2.13 -2.68 -5.29
CA VAL A 45 -1.00 -1.74 -5.38
C VAL A 45 0.16 -2.21 -4.51
N TYR A 46 -0.09 -2.73 -3.30
CA TYR A 46 0.95 -3.28 -2.45
C TYR A 46 1.67 -4.47 -3.12
N GLY A 47 0.92 -5.40 -3.71
CA GLY A 47 1.48 -6.51 -4.47
C GLY A 47 2.30 -6.04 -5.67
N MET A 48 1.78 -5.06 -6.41
CA MET A 48 2.50 -4.44 -7.54
C MET A 48 3.81 -3.79 -7.09
N VAL A 49 3.76 -2.91 -6.09
CA VAL A 49 4.95 -2.19 -5.58
C VAL A 49 5.98 -3.18 -5.03
N THR A 50 5.55 -4.17 -4.25
CA THR A 50 6.44 -5.22 -3.73
C THR A 50 7.13 -5.98 -4.86
N ASN A 51 6.37 -6.36 -5.89
CA ASN A 51 6.92 -7.05 -7.06
C ASN A 51 7.88 -6.17 -7.86
N LEU A 52 7.57 -4.88 -8.02
CA LEU A 52 8.45 -3.91 -8.69
C LEU A 52 9.76 -3.69 -7.91
N LEU A 53 9.68 -3.53 -6.59
CA LEU A 53 10.86 -3.38 -5.73
C LEU A 53 11.73 -4.66 -5.75
N SER A 54 11.10 -5.83 -5.78
CA SER A 54 11.79 -7.11 -5.98
C SER A 54 12.49 -7.18 -7.34
N ALA A 55 11.82 -6.77 -8.43
CA ALA A 55 12.39 -6.73 -9.77
C ALA A 55 13.58 -5.76 -9.89
N PHE A 56 13.61 -4.69 -9.08
CA PHE A 56 14.76 -3.78 -9.00
C PHE A 56 15.87 -4.25 -8.05
N GLY A 57 15.83 -5.50 -7.56
CA GLY A 57 16.85 -6.06 -6.67
C GLY A 57 16.82 -5.49 -5.26
N LEU A 58 15.79 -4.71 -4.91
CA LEU A 58 15.59 -4.09 -3.60
C LEU A 58 14.64 -4.90 -2.70
N GLY A 59 13.98 -5.93 -3.24
CA GLY A 59 12.97 -6.73 -2.54
C GLY A 59 13.50 -7.91 -1.72
N GLY A 60 14.81 -8.14 -1.69
CA GLY A 60 15.39 -9.22 -0.89
C GLY A 60 16.90 -9.15 -0.77
N GLY A 61 17.40 -8.97 0.46
CA GLY A 61 18.76 -9.35 0.83
C GLY A 61 19.82 -8.27 0.76
N GLY A 62 19.99 -7.54 1.86
CA GLY A 62 21.34 -7.25 2.34
C GLY A 62 22.00 -8.56 2.79
N MET A 63 22.42 -9.41 1.85
CA MET A 63 23.33 -10.55 2.03
C MET A 63 23.79 -11.07 0.65
N GLY A 64 24.31 -10.18 -0.20
CA GLY A 64 24.95 -10.53 -1.47
C GLY A 64 26.42 -10.10 -1.55
N GLY A 65 26.96 -9.57 -0.44
CA GLY A 65 28.38 -9.28 -0.29
C GLY A 65 29.04 -10.40 0.51
N MET A 66 30.08 -11.00 -0.09
CA MET A 66 31.08 -11.87 0.53
C MET A 66 30.70 -13.34 0.77
N GLY A 67 31.09 -14.20 -0.18
CA GLY A 67 31.25 -15.64 0.08
C GLY A 67 31.39 -16.49 -1.19
N GLY A 68 32.63 -16.64 -1.68
CA GLY A 68 32.99 -17.77 -2.55
C GLY A 68 33.44 -17.43 -3.97
N GLY A 69 34.54 -16.68 -4.09
CA GLY A 69 35.43 -16.91 -5.23
C GLY A 69 36.12 -18.27 -5.05
N LEU A 70 36.32 -18.98 -6.17
CA LEU A 70 37.34 -20.01 -6.39
C LEU A 70 37.75 -20.85 -5.16
N GLN A 71 37.04 -21.93 -4.84
CA GLN A 71 37.56 -23.14 -4.20
C GLN A 71 36.48 -24.23 -4.16
#